data_AF-R6P8H8-F1
#
_entry.id   AF-R6P8H8-F1
#
_cell.length_a   1.000
_cell.length_b   1.000
_cell.length_c   1.000
_cell.angle_alpha   90.00
_cell.angle_beta   90.00
_cell.angle_gamma   90.00
#
_symmetry.space_group_name_H-M   'P 1'
#
loop_
_entity.id
_entity.type
_entity.pdbx_description
1 polymer ?
#
loop_
_entity_poly.entity_id
_entity_poly.type
_entity_poly.pdbx_seq_one_letter_code
_entity_poly.pdbx_strand_id
1 'polypeptide(L)'
;MAKSKVYYTNMHVTGERNLLQKLEALMKKAGFENIDFKEKFVAVKVHFGEPGNLAYLRANYAKVVCDYVKKLGGNPFVTDCNTL
;
A
#
# COMPACT_ATOMS: atom_id res chain seq x y z
N MET A 1 -7.59 25.82 -7.42
CA MET A 1 -7.17 24.63 -6.65
C MET A 1 -5.65 24.51 -6.72
N ALA A 2 -4.97 24.19 -5.62
CA ALA A 2 -3.54 23.89 -5.66
C ALA A 2 -3.29 22.57 -6.41
N LYS A 3 -2.18 22.46 -7.17
CA LYS A 3 -1.84 21.22 -7.87
C LYS A 3 -1.53 20.11 -6.85
N SER A 4 -2.10 18.93 -7.06
CA SER A 4 -1.79 17.75 -6.25
C SER A 4 -0.33 17.32 -6.43
N LYS A 5 0.33 16.95 -5.34
CA LYS A 5 1.68 16.39 -5.37
C LYS A 5 1.60 14.89 -5.65
N VAL A 6 2.24 14.44 -6.73
CA VAL A 6 2.21 13.05 -7.18
C VAL A 6 3.56 12.38 -6.91
N TYR A 7 3.52 11.17 -6.33
CA TYR A 7 4.71 10.33 -6.10
C TYR A 7 4.59 9.08 -6.96
N TYR A 8 5.66 8.73 -7.68
CA TYR A 8 5.68 7.55 -8.55
C TYR A 8 7.07 6.94 -8.62
N THR A 9 7.14 5.69 -9.06
CA THR A 9 8.38 4.98 -9.37
C THR A 9 8.20 4.23 -10.69
N ASN A 10 9.30 3.99 -11.40
CA ASN A 10 9.31 3.03 -12.49
C ASN A 10 9.29 1.58 -11.97
N MET A 11 9.00 0.64 -12.87
CA MET A 11 8.93 -0.81 -12.60
C MET A 11 10.28 -1.54 -12.74
N HIS A 12 11.35 -0.85 -13.10
CA HIS A 12 12.68 -1.47 -13.21
C HIS A 12 13.16 -1.97 -11.84
N VAL A 13 13.75 -3.17 -11.76
CA VAL A 13 14.23 -3.75 -10.48
C VAL A 13 15.70 -4.09 -10.57
N THR A 14 16.39 -4.01 -9.43
CA THR A 14 17.80 -4.43 -9.29
C THR A 14 17.89 -5.50 -8.20
N GLY A 15 19.05 -6.16 -8.07
CA GLY A 15 19.28 -7.13 -6.99
C GLY A 15 19.11 -6.53 -5.58
N GLU A 16 19.36 -5.23 -5.43
CA GLU A 16 19.22 -4.51 -4.17
C GLU A 16 17.81 -3.96 -3.93
N ARG A 17 17.04 -3.74 -5.02
CA ARG A 17 15.78 -2.98 -4.95
C ARG A 17 14.68 -3.54 -5.84
N ASN A 18 13.74 -4.24 -5.19
CA ASN A 18 12.54 -4.79 -5.81
C ASN A 18 11.33 -3.83 -5.72
N LEU A 19 10.20 -4.21 -6.34
CA LEU A 19 8.98 -3.41 -6.37
C LEU A 19 8.36 -3.17 -4.98
N LEU A 20 8.46 -4.14 -4.06
CA LEU A 20 7.92 -4.04 -2.72
C LEU A 20 8.68 -3.01 -1.87
N GLN A 21 10.01 -3.02 -1.94
CA GLN A 21 10.87 -2.00 -1.31
C GLN A 21 10.65 -0.61 -1.91
N LYS A 22 10.36 -0.54 -3.21
CA LYS A 22 9.97 0.72 -3.86
C LYS A 22 8.63 1.25 -3.35
N LEU A 23 7.64 0.38 -3.14
CA LEU A 23 6.35 0.76 -2.56
C LEU A 23 6.53 1.35 -1.15
N GLU A 24 7.27 0.67 -0.26
CA GLU A 24 7.52 1.18 1.10
C GLU A 24 8.20 2.58 1.06
N ALA A 25 9.17 2.76 0.17
CA ALA A 25 9.82 4.06 -0.01
C ALA A 25 8.88 5.16 -0.54
N LEU A 26 7.96 4.81 -1.45
CA LEU A 26 6.92 5.73 -1.91
C LEU A 26 5.96 6.12 -0.78
N MET A 27 5.52 5.15 0.04
CA MET A 27 4.65 5.41 1.19
C MET A 27 5.33 6.38 2.18
N LYS A 28 6.60 6.13 2.50
CA LYS A 28 7.39 7.03 3.35
C LYS A 28 7.47 8.43 2.75
N LYS A 29 7.82 8.54 1.46
CA LYS A 29 7.95 9.84 0.78
C LYS A 29 6.61 10.57 0.65
N ALA A 30 5.52 9.84 0.53
CA ALA A 30 4.15 10.36 0.50
C ALA A 30 3.68 10.89 1.86
N GLY A 31 4.42 10.64 2.95
CA GLY A 31 4.14 11.18 4.28
C GLY A 31 3.19 10.31 5.10
N PHE A 32 3.19 8.99 4.88
CA PHE A 32 2.43 8.06 5.73
C PHE A 32 2.83 8.15 7.20
N GLU A 33 4.08 8.52 7.51
CA GLU A 33 4.58 8.71 8.88
C GLU A 33 3.92 9.92 9.59
N ASN A 34 3.21 10.80 8.86
CA ASN A 34 2.46 11.92 9.42
C ASN A 34 1.02 11.54 9.79
N ILE A 35 0.57 10.34 9.43
CA ILE A 35 -0.77 9.86 9.77
C ILE A 35 -0.71 9.29 11.19
N ASP A 36 -1.66 9.70 12.04
CA ASP A 36 -1.77 9.16 13.39
C ASP A 36 -2.41 7.77 13.37
N PHE A 37 -1.56 6.75 13.35
CA PHE A 37 -1.92 5.33 13.37
C PHE A 37 -1.95 4.71 14.76
N LYS A 38 -1.42 5.38 15.80
CA LYS A 38 -1.15 4.77 17.09
C LYS A 38 -2.40 4.13 17.70
N GLU A 39 -2.36 2.82 17.90
CA GLU A 39 -3.42 1.99 18.50
C GLU A 39 -4.76 2.03 17.74
N LYS A 40 -4.78 2.54 16.49
CA LYS A 40 -5.99 2.64 15.68
C LYS A 40 -6.14 1.48 14.73
N PHE A 41 -7.38 1.07 14.49
CA PHE A 41 -7.71 0.19 13.38
C PHE A 41 -7.56 0.92 12.05
N VAL A 42 -6.90 0.28 11.10
CA VAL A 42 -6.62 0.86 9.77
C VAL A 42 -7.15 -0.06 8.70
N ALA A 43 -8.16 0.40 7.97
CA ALA A 43 -8.68 -0.33 6.82
C ALA A 43 -7.71 -0.20 5.64
N VAL A 44 -7.15 -1.32 5.18
CA VAL A 44 -6.38 -1.40 3.93
C VAL A 44 -7.33 -1.93 2.87
N LYS A 45 -7.91 -1.00 2.09
CA LYS A 45 -8.85 -1.33 1.02
C LYS A 45 -8.10 -1.87 -0.20
N VAL A 46 -8.46 -3.06 -0.69
CA VAL A 46 -7.85 -3.68 -1.89
C VAL A 46 -8.90 -4.46 -2.68
N HIS A 47 -8.72 -4.61 -4.00
CA HIS A 47 -9.52 -5.51 -4.81
C HIS A 47 -8.90 -6.91 -4.78
N PHE A 48 -9.58 -7.90 -4.19
CA PHE A 48 -9.03 -9.26 -4.07
C PHE A 48 -9.06 -10.07 -5.37
N GLY A 49 -9.90 -9.65 -6.31
CA GLY A 49 -10.10 -10.35 -7.58
C GLY A 49 -11.45 -11.04 -7.58
N GLU A 50 -11.86 -11.46 -8.76
CA GLU A 50 -13.12 -12.16 -8.98
C GLU A 50 -12.82 -13.39 -9.83
N PRO A 51 -13.67 -14.43 -9.80
CA PRO A 51 -13.50 -15.60 -10.66
C PRO A 51 -13.29 -15.19 -12.13
N GLY A 52 -12.16 -15.57 -12.71
CA GLY A 52 -11.79 -15.24 -14.10
C GLY A 52 -11.02 -13.93 -14.28
N ASN A 53 -10.92 -13.08 -13.25
CA ASN A 53 -10.15 -11.83 -13.31
C ASN A 53 -8.66 -12.07 -12.97
N LEU A 54 -7.76 -11.52 -13.79
CA LEU A 54 -6.31 -11.57 -13.57
C LEU A 54 -5.71 -10.20 -13.17
N ALA A 55 -6.51 -9.14 -13.21
CA ALA A 55 -6.10 -7.76 -12.99
C ALA A 55 -6.31 -7.30 -11.53
N TYR A 56 -5.93 -8.13 -10.56
CA TYR A 56 -5.98 -7.80 -9.13
C TYR A 56 -4.58 -7.62 -8.54
N LEU A 57 -4.49 -6.93 -7.41
CA LEU A 57 -3.21 -6.74 -6.71
C LEU A 57 -2.82 -8.03 -6.00
N ARG A 58 -1.60 -8.52 -6.28
CA ARG A 58 -1.01 -9.64 -5.55
C ARG A 58 -0.92 -9.32 -4.06
N ALA A 59 -1.20 -10.30 -3.21
CA ALA A 59 -1.24 -10.14 -1.75
C ALA A 59 0.07 -9.55 -1.15
N ASN A 60 1.21 -9.76 -1.79
CA ASN A 60 2.51 -9.21 -1.38
C ASN A 60 2.50 -7.67 -1.26
N TYR A 61 1.74 -6.96 -2.12
CA TYR A 61 1.63 -5.50 -2.04
C TYR A 61 0.81 -5.07 -0.82
N ALA A 62 -0.33 -5.71 -0.57
CA ALA A 62 -1.15 -5.44 0.60
C ALA A 62 -0.38 -5.74 1.90
N LYS A 63 0.45 -6.80 1.91
CA LYS A 63 1.33 -7.12 3.03
C LYS A 63 2.30 -5.99 3.35
N VAL A 64 2.97 -5.39 2.36
CA VAL A 64 3.87 -4.24 2.59
C VAL A 64 3.14 -3.10 3.28
N VAL A 65 1.94 -2.77 2.80
CA VAL A 65 1.12 -1.69 3.39
C VAL A 65 0.77 -2.01 4.84
N CYS A 66 0.28 -3.23 5.11
CA CYS A 66 -0.08 -3.65 6.46
C CYS A 66 1.13 -3.68 7.40
N ASP A 67 2.26 -4.24 6.97
CA ASP A 67 3.48 -4.29 7.77
C ASP A 67 3.97 -2.87 8.09
N TYR A 68 3.89 -1.94 7.13
CA TYR A 68 4.28 -0.55 7.36
C TYR A 68 3.33 0.17 8.34
N VAL A 69 2.01 -0.04 8.24
CA VAL A 69 1.04 0.46 9.23
C VAL A 69 1.33 -0.10 10.63
N LYS A 70 1.65 -1.40 10.75
CA LYS A 70 2.05 -2.02 12.03
C LYS A 70 3.32 -1.39 12.59
N LYS A 71 4.34 -1.13 11.75
CA LYS A 71 5.57 -0.43 12.17
C LYS A 71 5.28 0.97 12.74
N LEU A 72 4.22 1.62 12.28
CA LEU A 72 3.77 2.93 12.75
C LEU A 72 2.77 2.85 13.93
N GLY A 73 2.56 1.66 14.51
CA GLY A 73 1.73 1.45 15.70
C GLY A 73 0.24 1.24 15.43
N GLY A 74 -0.17 1.05 14.18
CA GLY A 74 -1.55 0.77 13.81
C GLY A 74 -1.91 -0.71 13.77
N ASN A 75 -3.21 -0.99 13.81
CA ASN A 75 -3.82 -2.31 13.73
C ASN A 75 -4.50 -2.49 12.37
N PRO A 76 -3.77 -2.88 11.31
CA PRO A 76 -4.35 -2.97 9.98
C PRO A 76 -5.24 -4.21 9.82
N PHE A 77 -6.32 -4.05 9.07
CA PHE A 77 -7.11 -5.14 8.54
C PHE A 77 -7.37 -4.89 7.05
N VAL A 78 -7.44 -5.96 6.27
CA VAL A 78 -7.67 -5.85 4.83
C VAL A 78 -9.17 -5.94 4.57
N THR A 79 -9.68 -5.06 3.73
CA THR A 79 -11.10 -5.05 3.35
C THR A 79 -11.23 -4.96 1.83
N ASP A 80 -12.25 -5.61 1.28
CA ASP A 80 -12.44 -5.69 -0.16
C ASP A 80 -13.09 -4.39 -0.71
N CYS A 81 -12.73 -4.06 -1.94
CA CYS A 81 -13.38 -3.06 -2.77
C CYS A 81 -14.23 -3.65 -3.89
N ASN A 82 -14.51 -4.96 -3.92
CA ASN A 82 -15.26 -5.58 -5.00
C ASN A 82 -16.59 -4.85 -5.25
N THR A 83 -16.62 -4.14 -6.37
CA THR A 83 -17.80 -3.50 -6.93
C THR A 83 -17.71 -3.72 -8.43
N LEU A 84 -18.13 -4.92 -8.84
CA LEU A 84 -18.65 -5.21 -10.17
C LEU A 84 -20.07 -5.77 -9.98
#